data_AF-A0A534N135-F1
#
_entry.id   AF-A0A534N135-F1
#
_cell.length_a   1.000
_cell.length_b   1.000
_cell.length_c   1.000
_cell.angle_alpha   90.00
_cell.angle_beta   90.00
_cell.angle_gamma   90.00
#
_symmetry.space_group_name_H-M   'P 1'
#
loop_
_entity.id
_entity.type
_entity.pdbx_description
1 polymer ?
#
loop_
_entity_poly.entity_id
_entity_poly.type
_entity_poly.pdbx_seq_one_letter_code
_entity_poly.pdbx_strand_id
1 'polypeptide(L)'
;YKNSKLAGTERLRPAGVMQQKGPLEMARSPQTRVSEYRKPIGGPGRRWCLLLLLVFLLNACGKDSDRPVETTRAGDPGRGRQIYAANCVACHNPDPSRDGSLGPAIKGSSQELLEARILRAAYPPGYTPKRNTNVMPAQPYLKSAIPDLAAFLR
;
A
#
# COMPACT_ATOMS: atom_id res chain seq x y z
N TYR A 1 -30.78 45.48 2.67
CA TYR A 1 -29.95 46.57 2.12
C TYR A 1 -28.90 45.95 1.17
N LYS A 2 -29.32 45.61 -0.06
CA LYS A 2 -28.75 46.03 -1.36
C LYS A 2 -27.21 46.14 -1.48
N ASN A 3 -26.66 45.18 -2.25
CA ASN A 3 -25.80 45.30 -3.45
C ASN A 3 -24.50 46.13 -3.43
N SER A 4 -23.42 45.53 -3.94
CA SER A 4 -22.54 46.17 -4.94
C SER A 4 -21.86 45.12 -5.85
N LYS A 5 -22.20 45.22 -7.14
CA LYS A 5 -21.62 44.55 -8.31
C LYS A 5 -21.14 45.68 -9.21
N LEU A 6 -19.88 45.71 -9.64
CA LEU A 6 -19.38 46.43 -10.82
C LEU A 6 -18.06 45.71 -11.22
N ALA A 7 -18.02 44.87 -12.24
CA ALA A 7 -18.03 45.14 -13.69
C ALA A 7 -16.72 45.80 -14.18
N GLY A 8 -15.96 45.04 -14.98
CA GLY A 8 -14.82 45.50 -15.77
C GLY A 8 -14.61 44.57 -16.96
N THR A 9 -14.97 45.05 -18.15
CA THR A 9 -14.94 44.36 -19.44
C THR A 9 -14.10 45.19 -20.42
N GLU A 10 -13.11 44.61 -21.09
CA GLU A 10 -12.51 45.10 -22.35
C GLU A 10 -11.68 43.96 -22.96
N ARG A 11 -12.12 43.26 -24.02
CA ARG A 11 -12.16 43.60 -25.47
C ARG A 11 -10.80 43.44 -26.21
N LEU A 12 -10.61 42.23 -26.75
CA LEU A 12 -10.09 41.81 -28.07
C LEU A 12 -9.30 42.82 -28.96
N ARG A 13 -8.13 42.37 -29.50
CA ARG A 13 -7.79 42.39 -30.95
C ARG A 13 -6.54 41.55 -31.32
N PRO A 14 -6.33 41.17 -32.61
CA PRO A 14 -5.66 39.93 -33.02
C PRO A 14 -4.38 40.09 -33.90
N ALA A 15 -3.77 38.92 -34.17
CA ALA A 15 -3.04 38.45 -35.37
C ALA A 15 -1.96 39.33 -36.02
N GLY A 16 -0.71 38.84 -35.96
CA GLY A 16 0.40 39.26 -36.83
C GLY A 16 1.05 38.03 -37.49
N VAL A 17 0.86 37.90 -38.79
CA VAL A 17 1.54 36.98 -39.71
C VAL A 17 2.94 37.54 -40.02
N MET A 18 3.98 36.70 -40.00
CA MET A 18 5.18 36.98 -40.77
C MET A 18 5.69 35.69 -41.44
N GLN A 19 5.46 35.61 -42.76
CA GLN A 19 6.15 34.69 -43.66
C GLN A 19 7.52 35.26 -44.01
N GLN A 20 8.53 34.39 -44.11
CA GLN A 20 9.74 34.67 -44.89
C GLN A 20 10.03 33.46 -45.79
N LYS A 21 10.02 33.70 -47.10
CA LYS A 21 10.42 32.76 -48.16
C LYS A 21 11.88 33.02 -48.53
N GLY A 22 12.64 31.96 -48.82
CA GLY A 22 13.94 32.04 -49.51
C GLY A 22 14.50 30.64 -49.83
N PRO A 23 14.99 30.35 -51.05
CA PRO A 23 15.23 28.98 -51.55
C PRO A 23 16.71 28.60 -51.74
N LEU A 24 16.93 27.33 -52.16
CA LEU A 24 18.19 26.69 -52.62
C LEU A 24 19.05 26.20 -51.44
N GLU A 25 19.54 24.96 -51.37
CA GLU A 25 20.27 24.22 -52.39
C GLU A 25 20.39 22.74 -51.99
N MET A 26 20.46 21.85 -52.98
CA MET A 26 20.69 20.42 -52.81
C MET A 26 22.10 20.13 -52.28
N ALA A 27 22.20 19.42 -51.15
CA ALA A 27 23.40 18.66 -50.82
C ALA A 27 22.99 17.24 -50.38
N ARG A 28 22.98 16.30 -51.33
CA ARG A 28 22.92 14.85 -51.06
C ARG A 28 24.24 14.45 -50.41
N SER A 29 24.19 14.14 -49.12
CA SER A 29 25.29 13.52 -48.39
C SER A 29 25.37 12.02 -48.75
N PRO A 30 26.57 11.45 -48.96
CA PRO A 30 26.73 10.05 -49.31
C PRO A 30 26.45 9.15 -48.10
N GLN A 31 25.51 8.22 -48.25
CA GLN A 31 25.27 7.18 -47.26
C GLN A 31 26.46 6.21 -47.24
N THR A 32 27.43 6.47 -46.36
CA THR A 32 28.43 5.46 -45.98
C THR A 32 27.72 4.37 -45.18
N ARG A 33 27.59 3.21 -45.81
CA ARG A 33 27.04 1.97 -45.26
C ARG A 33 27.84 1.56 -44.02
N VAL A 34 27.34 1.88 -42.83
CA VAL A 34 27.84 1.27 -41.58
C VAL A 34 27.44 -0.21 -41.59
N SER A 35 28.44 -1.08 -41.70
CA SER A 35 28.28 -2.52 -41.54
C SER A 35 28.01 -2.82 -40.07
N GLU A 36 26.77 -3.14 -39.73
CA GLU A 36 26.39 -3.60 -38.40
C GLU A 36 27.04 -4.95 -38.10
N TYR A 37 28.10 -4.94 -37.29
CA TYR A 37 28.60 -6.15 -36.66
C TYR A 37 27.68 -6.54 -35.50
N ARG A 38 26.66 -7.37 -35.78
CA ARG A 38 25.77 -7.94 -34.77
C ARG A 38 26.50 -9.08 -34.04
N LYS A 39 26.96 -8.82 -32.81
CA LYS A 39 27.49 -9.86 -31.91
C LYS A 39 26.42 -10.93 -31.64
N PRO A 40 26.73 -12.24 -31.75
CA PRO A 40 25.81 -13.28 -31.32
C PRO A 40 25.82 -13.35 -29.79
N ILE A 41 24.72 -12.91 -29.19
CA ILE A 41 24.40 -13.19 -27.78
C ILE A 41 24.04 -14.67 -27.67
N GLY A 42 25.07 -15.50 -27.48
CA GLY A 42 24.93 -16.92 -27.16
C GLY A 42 24.34 -17.10 -25.76
N GLY A 43 23.01 -17.02 -25.65
CA GLY A 43 22.30 -17.39 -24.44
C GLY A 43 22.33 -18.91 -24.23
N PRO A 44 22.33 -19.39 -22.97
CA PRO A 44 22.31 -20.82 -22.68
C PRO A 44 21.07 -21.45 -23.32
N GLY A 45 21.26 -22.53 -24.10
CA GLY A 45 20.21 -23.10 -24.95
C GLY A 45 18.95 -23.49 -24.16
N ARG A 46 17.80 -23.59 -24.84
CA ARG A 46 16.47 -23.88 -24.25
C ARG A 46 16.45 -25.00 -23.19
N ARG A 47 17.37 -25.98 -23.30
CA ARG A 47 17.55 -27.08 -22.34
C ARG A 47 18.08 -26.61 -20.98
N TRP A 48 18.94 -25.61 -20.95
CA TRP A 48 19.46 -24.99 -19.73
C TRP A 48 18.40 -24.14 -19.02
N CYS A 49 17.58 -23.38 -19.76
CA CYS A 49 16.44 -22.68 -19.16
C CYS A 49 15.43 -23.66 -18.54
N LEU A 50 15.18 -24.80 -19.19
CA LEU A 50 14.29 -25.84 -18.66
C LEU A 50 14.87 -26.53 -17.41
N LEU A 51 16.17 -26.77 -17.35
CA LEU A 51 16.83 -27.35 -16.18
C LEU A 51 16.80 -26.39 -14.98
N LEU A 52 17.04 -25.09 -15.20
CA LEU A 52 16.95 -24.08 -14.14
C LEU A 52 15.50 -23.94 -13.61
N LEU A 53 14.50 -24.02 -14.48
CA LEU A 53 13.10 -23.98 -14.09
C LEU A 53 12.71 -25.20 -13.22
N LEU A 54 13.21 -26.39 -13.57
CA LEU A 54 12.94 -27.63 -12.82
C LEU A 54 13.55 -27.59 -11.40
N VAL A 55 14.79 -27.08 -11.25
CA VAL A 55 15.45 -26.94 -9.93
C VAL A 55 14.69 -25.95 -9.03
N PHE A 56 14.16 -24.87 -9.61
CA PHE A 56 13.31 -23.92 -8.88
C PHE A 56 12.00 -24.55 -8.41
N LEU A 57 11.36 -25.39 -9.24
CA LEU A 57 10.13 -26.11 -8.88
C LEU A 57 10.36 -27.12 -7.75
N LEU A 58 11.52 -27.78 -7.72
CA LEU A 58 11.88 -28.74 -6.65
C LEU A 58 12.14 -28.07 -5.30
N ASN A 59 12.56 -26.81 -5.27
CA ASN A 59 12.77 -26.04 -4.03
C ASN A 59 11.53 -25.27 -3.56
N ALA A 60 10.42 -25.31 -4.30
CA ALA A 60 9.20 -24.56 -3.99
C ALA A 60 8.33 -25.22 -2.90
N CYS A 61 8.75 -26.34 -2.31
CA CYS A 61 8.07 -26.93 -1.16
C CYS A 61 8.59 -26.30 0.15
N GLY A 62 8.20 -25.06 0.37
CA GLY A 62 8.28 -24.43 1.68
C GLY A 62 7.28 -25.12 2.61
N LYS A 63 7.79 -25.74 3.66
CA LYS A 63 7.06 -26.50 4.65
C LYS A 63 6.12 -25.56 5.42
N ASP A 64 4.89 -25.40 4.94
CA ASP A 64 3.79 -24.78 5.67
C ASP A 64 3.61 -25.59 6.96
N SER A 65 4.22 -25.08 8.03
CA SER A 65 4.06 -25.67 9.34
C SER A 65 2.65 -25.32 9.80
N ASP A 66 1.72 -26.24 9.59
CA ASP A 66 0.47 -26.36 10.34
C ASP A 66 0.82 -26.34 11.82
N ARG A 67 0.93 -25.12 12.37
CA ARG A 67 1.01 -24.93 13.80
C ARG A 67 -0.38 -25.24 14.34
N PRO A 68 -0.49 -26.17 15.30
CA PRO A 68 -1.75 -26.45 15.97
C PRO A 68 -2.39 -25.14 16.41
N VAL A 69 -3.73 -25.06 16.33
CA VAL A 69 -4.52 -24.02 16.99
C VAL A 69 -4.33 -24.20 18.49
N GLU A 70 -3.21 -23.68 18.98
CA GLU A 70 -2.84 -23.60 20.37
C GLU A 70 -3.58 -22.40 20.93
N THR A 71 -4.66 -22.71 21.66
CA THR A 71 -5.09 -21.90 22.78
C THR A 71 -3.85 -21.52 23.60
N THR A 72 -3.44 -20.25 23.51
CA THR A 72 -2.37 -19.58 24.30
C THR A 72 -0.92 -19.69 23.83
N ARG A 73 -0.63 -19.55 22.52
CA ARG A 73 0.71 -19.06 22.12
C ARG A 73 0.96 -17.66 22.71
N ALA A 74 2.14 -17.44 23.30
CA ALA A 74 2.64 -16.10 23.60
C ALA A 74 2.77 -15.27 22.31
N GLY A 75 2.13 -14.09 22.30
CA GLY A 75 2.15 -13.18 21.17
C GLY A 75 3.54 -12.59 20.88
N ASP A 76 3.80 -12.30 19.61
CA ASP A 76 4.99 -11.60 19.14
C ASP A 76 4.68 -10.11 18.94
N PRO A 77 5.27 -9.20 19.73
CA PRO A 77 5.00 -7.76 19.62
C PRO A 77 5.53 -7.15 18.31
N GLY A 78 6.58 -7.71 17.71
CA GLY A 78 7.11 -7.26 16.42
C GLY A 78 6.13 -7.56 15.29
N ARG A 79 5.59 -8.77 15.27
CA ARG A 79 4.50 -9.14 14.36
C ARG A 79 3.23 -8.32 14.63
N GLY A 80 2.87 -8.12 15.90
CA GLY A 80 1.74 -7.29 16.32
C GLY A 80 1.84 -5.86 15.79
N ARG A 81 3.03 -5.25 15.84
CA ARG A 81 3.28 -3.91 15.27
C ARG A 81 3.02 -3.85 13.76
N GLN A 82 3.47 -4.85 13.01
CA GLN A 82 3.25 -4.90 11.55
C GLN A 82 1.76 -5.01 11.22
N ILE A 83 1.04 -5.87 11.94
CA ILE A 83 -0.40 -6.06 11.76
C ILE A 83 -1.17 -4.79 12.15
N TYR A 84 -0.78 -4.15 13.25
CA TYR A 84 -1.35 -2.86 13.67
C TYR A 84 -1.20 -1.79 12.60
N ALA A 85 0.01 -1.64 12.06
CA ALA A 85 0.32 -0.68 11.00
C ALA A 85 -0.49 -0.94 9.72
N ALA A 86 -0.74 -2.20 9.38
CA ALA A 86 -1.48 -2.54 8.17
C ALA A 86 -3.01 -2.39 8.30
N ASN A 87 -3.57 -2.62 9.50
CA ASN A 87 -5.02 -2.80 9.66
C ASN A 87 -5.70 -1.77 10.58
N CYS A 88 -4.95 -1.13 11.49
CA CYS A 88 -5.56 -0.35 12.58
C CYS A 88 -5.37 1.16 12.43
N VAL A 89 -4.29 1.60 11.77
CA VAL A 89 -3.91 3.02 11.68
C VAL A 89 -4.80 3.87 10.78
N ALA A 90 -5.72 3.25 10.03
CA ALA A 90 -6.72 3.98 9.26
C ALA A 90 -7.66 4.79 10.16
N CYS A 91 -7.90 4.32 11.39
CA CYS A 91 -8.78 4.97 12.36
C CYS A 91 -8.05 5.33 13.65
N HIS A 92 -7.11 4.50 14.09
CA HIS A 92 -6.30 4.73 15.28
C HIS A 92 -4.99 5.45 14.93
N ASN A 93 -4.36 6.03 15.94
CA ASN A 93 -3.08 6.69 15.76
C ASN A 93 -1.95 5.67 15.52
N PRO A 94 -0.95 5.90 14.65
CA PRO A 94 0.22 5.04 14.54
C PRO A 94 0.94 4.78 15.88
N ASP A 95 0.89 5.73 16.80
CA ASP A 95 1.24 5.54 18.21
C ASP A 95 -0.02 5.12 19.00
N PRO A 96 -0.13 3.86 19.47
CA PRO A 96 -1.33 3.36 20.10
C PRO A 96 -1.65 4.03 21.45
N SER A 97 -0.72 4.79 22.03
CA SER A 97 -0.95 5.56 23.26
C SER A 97 -1.71 6.87 23.03
N ARG A 98 -1.90 7.25 21.77
CA ARG A 98 -2.55 8.51 21.38
C ARG A 98 -3.85 8.26 20.65
N ASP A 99 -4.73 9.24 20.75
CA ASP A 99 -5.99 9.25 20.02
C ASP A 99 -5.74 9.40 18.51
N GLY A 100 -6.48 8.61 17.72
CA GLY A 100 -6.58 8.75 16.28
C GLY A 100 -7.75 9.65 15.87
N SER A 101 -7.89 9.85 14.57
CA SER A 101 -8.97 10.64 13.97
C SER A 101 -10.35 10.10 14.37
N LEU A 102 -10.53 8.78 14.36
CA LEU A 102 -11.81 8.12 14.67
C LEU A 102 -11.71 7.19 15.87
N GLY A 103 -10.62 6.44 15.99
CA GLY A 103 -10.38 5.51 17.09
C GLY A 103 -9.67 6.17 18.28
N PRO A 104 -10.02 5.82 19.53
CA PRO A 104 -9.29 6.29 20.71
C PRO A 104 -7.90 5.65 20.82
N ALA A 105 -7.09 6.12 21.78
CA ALA A 105 -5.89 5.42 22.23
C ALA A 105 -6.24 4.01 22.75
N ILE A 106 -5.48 3.00 22.33
CA ILE A 106 -5.73 1.59 22.65
C ILE A 106 -4.53 0.87 23.27
N LYS A 107 -3.45 1.57 23.59
CA LYS A 107 -2.38 1.00 24.42
C LYS A 107 -2.96 0.51 25.76
N GLY A 108 -2.45 -0.63 26.22
CA GLY A 108 -2.91 -1.36 27.41
C GLY A 108 -4.20 -2.15 27.22
N SER A 109 -4.75 -2.26 26.00
CA SER A 109 -5.99 -3.01 25.78
C SER A 109 -5.81 -4.49 26.13
N SER A 110 -6.75 -5.04 26.91
CA SER A 110 -6.74 -6.45 27.27
C SER A 110 -7.02 -7.33 26.06
N GLN A 111 -6.55 -8.58 26.11
CA GLN A 111 -6.84 -9.56 25.07
C GLN A 111 -8.37 -9.76 24.90
N GLU A 112 -9.12 -9.82 26.00
CA GLU A 112 -10.57 -9.95 25.98
C GLU A 112 -11.25 -8.78 25.24
N LEU A 113 -10.78 -7.55 25.48
CA LEU A 113 -11.27 -6.38 24.77
C LEU A 113 -10.96 -6.46 23.27
N LEU A 114 -9.75 -6.87 22.92
CA LEU A 114 -9.35 -7.06 21.51
C LEU A 114 -10.22 -8.12 20.83
N GLU A 115 -10.47 -9.26 21.47
CA GLU A 115 -11.36 -10.29 20.94
C GLU A 115 -12.78 -9.78 20.71
N ALA A 116 -13.35 -9.06 21.68
CA ALA A 116 -14.69 -8.49 21.54
C ALA A 116 -14.76 -7.45 20.40
N ARG A 117 -13.80 -6.52 20.33
CA ARG A 117 -13.76 -5.46 19.31
C ARG A 117 -13.48 -6.01 17.92
N ILE A 118 -12.44 -6.85 17.79
CA ILE A 118 -11.96 -7.35 16.50
C ILE A 118 -12.91 -8.40 15.94
N LEU A 119 -13.39 -9.34 16.75
CA LEU A 119 -14.21 -10.43 16.23
C LEU A 119 -15.69 -10.06 16.08
N ARG A 120 -16.21 -9.20 16.95
CA ARG A 120 -17.66 -8.96 17.09
C ARG A 120 -18.08 -7.50 16.99
N ALA A 121 -17.13 -6.56 16.85
CA ALA A 121 -17.39 -5.12 16.96
C ALA A 121 -18.15 -4.73 18.26
N ALA A 122 -18.01 -5.53 19.31
CA ALA A 122 -18.72 -5.40 20.58
C ALA A 122 -17.74 -5.15 21.74
N TYR A 123 -18.26 -4.90 22.94
CA TYR A 123 -17.45 -4.71 24.14
C TYR A 123 -17.67 -5.89 25.11
N PRO A 124 -16.67 -6.25 25.94
CA PRO A 124 -16.87 -7.24 26.98
C PRO A 124 -17.80 -6.68 28.08
N PRO A 125 -18.48 -7.54 28.86
CA PRO A 125 -19.34 -7.11 29.95
C PRO A 125 -18.61 -6.19 30.94
N GLY A 126 -19.28 -5.12 31.38
CA GLY A 126 -18.70 -4.17 32.34
C GLY A 126 -17.68 -3.18 31.76
N TYR A 127 -17.35 -3.25 30.46
CA TYR A 127 -16.45 -2.29 29.83
C TYR A 127 -17.18 -1.03 29.36
N THR A 128 -16.68 0.14 29.74
CA THR A 128 -17.17 1.44 29.27
C THR A 128 -16.37 1.92 28.05
N PRO A 129 -17.00 2.12 26.88
CA PRO A 129 -16.33 2.66 25.69
C PRO A 129 -15.72 4.04 25.92
N LYS A 130 -14.51 4.26 25.39
CA LYS A 130 -13.83 5.57 25.47
C LYS A 130 -14.46 6.64 24.58
N ARG A 131 -15.22 6.22 23.56
CA ARG A 131 -15.95 7.09 22.62
C ARG A 131 -17.34 6.53 22.38
N ASN A 132 -18.28 7.39 21.99
CA ASN A 132 -19.68 7.04 21.67
C ASN A 132 -19.88 6.61 20.21
N THR A 133 -18.81 6.39 19.45
CA THR A 133 -18.85 5.98 18.04
C THR A 133 -18.80 4.45 17.91
N ASN A 134 -19.61 3.88 17.02
CA ASN A 134 -19.61 2.45 16.69
C ASN A 134 -19.08 2.15 15.28
N VAL A 135 -18.11 2.95 14.82
CA VAL A 135 -17.63 2.93 13.42
C VAL A 135 -16.64 1.81 13.11
N MET A 136 -15.96 1.25 14.11
CA MET A 136 -14.97 0.18 13.88
C MET A 136 -15.69 -1.12 13.51
N PRO A 137 -15.55 -1.63 12.27
CA PRO A 137 -16.19 -2.86 11.85
C PRO A 137 -15.50 -4.08 12.47
N ALA A 138 -16.21 -5.21 12.49
CA ALA A 138 -15.62 -6.49 12.85
C ALA A 138 -14.61 -6.92 11.77
N GLN A 139 -13.49 -7.48 12.21
CA GLN A 139 -12.36 -7.96 11.41
C GLN A 139 -12.01 -9.41 11.80
N PRO A 140 -12.94 -10.37 11.61
CA PRO A 140 -12.77 -11.75 12.06
C PRO A 140 -11.57 -12.47 11.42
N TYR A 141 -11.10 -12.00 10.26
CA TYR A 141 -9.90 -12.51 9.60
C TYR A 141 -8.61 -12.30 10.42
N LEU A 142 -8.62 -11.39 11.40
CA LEU A 142 -7.49 -11.16 12.32
C LEU A 142 -7.50 -12.07 13.56
N LYS A 143 -8.41 -13.05 13.66
CA LYS A 143 -8.55 -13.90 14.86
C LYS A 143 -7.24 -14.51 15.34
N SER A 144 -6.43 -15.05 14.42
CA SER A 144 -5.15 -15.68 14.74
C SER A 144 -4.05 -14.67 15.16
N ALA A 145 -4.23 -13.39 14.83
CA ALA A 145 -3.28 -12.32 15.13
C ALA A 145 -3.53 -11.63 16.48
N ILE A 146 -4.64 -11.92 17.15
CA ILE A 146 -5.01 -11.24 18.40
C ILE A 146 -3.94 -11.37 19.49
N PRO A 147 -3.29 -12.53 19.71
CA PRO A 147 -2.21 -12.63 20.70
C PRO A 147 -1.04 -11.69 20.38
N ASP A 148 -0.66 -11.56 19.10
CA ASP A 148 0.42 -10.69 18.65
C ASP A 148 0.06 -9.21 18.84
N LEU A 149 -1.17 -8.82 18.50
CA LEU A 149 -1.70 -7.48 18.75
C LEU A 149 -1.75 -7.17 20.25
N ALA A 150 -2.20 -8.12 21.08
CA ALA A 150 -2.24 -7.97 22.52
C ALA A 150 -0.83 -7.80 23.10
N ALA A 151 0.17 -8.52 22.58
CA ALA A 151 1.56 -8.39 22.99
C ALA A 151 2.16 -7.02 22.59
N PHE A 152 1.85 -6.53 21.39
CA PHE A 152 2.31 -5.21 20.92
C PHE A 152 1.69 -4.06 21.71
N LEU A 153 0.42 -4.18 22.10
CA LEU A 153 -0.33 -3.13 22.76
C LEU A 153 -0.09 -3.05 24.28
N ARG A 154 0.77 -3.89 24.87
CA ARG A 154 1.04 -3.87 26.32
C ARG A 154 1.63 -2.54 26.80
#